data_AF-A0A7C4HH08-F1
#
_entry.id   AF-A0A7C4HH08-F1
#
_cell.length_a   1.000
_cell.length_b   1.000
_cell.length_c   1.000
_cell.angle_alpha   90.00
_cell.angle_beta   90.00
_cell.angle_gamma   90.00
#
_symmetry.space_group_name_H-M   'P 1'
#
loop_
_entity.id
_entity.type
_entity.pdbx_description
1 polymer ?
#
loop_
_entity_poly.entity_id
_entity_poly.type
_entity_poly.pdbx_seq_one_letter_code
_entity_poly.pdbx_strand_id
1 'polypeptide(L)'
;METITFELIRKIQREERDSPQLTQLPENFFEKVSAYLEQKKKIEKEDRKVSIELKNIERLVENIFDLRERKIINQAIITVRTNIPPKNLTPEEEKFFEQIVKVIKERR
;
A
#
# COMPACT_ATOMS: atom_id res chain seq x y z
N MET A 1 -4.95 19.57 -1.60
CA MET A 1 -5.02 18.30 -2.35
C MET A 1 -3.61 17.96 -2.79
N GLU A 2 -3.03 16.87 -2.28
CA GLU A 2 -1.71 16.41 -2.72
C GLU A 2 -1.82 15.71 -4.09
N THR A 3 -0.99 16.15 -5.03
CA THR A 3 -0.83 15.53 -6.35
C THR A 3 0.06 14.30 -6.23
N ILE A 4 -0.35 13.17 -6.82
CA ILE A 4 0.53 11.98 -6.89
C ILE A 4 1.70 12.27 -7.81
N THR A 5 2.91 12.12 -7.28
CA THR A 5 4.17 12.21 -8.03
C THR A 5 5.03 10.98 -7.71
N PHE A 6 6.03 10.70 -8.57
CA PHE A 6 7.01 9.65 -8.30
C PHE A 6 7.68 9.81 -6.93
N GLU A 7 8.01 11.05 -6.55
CA GLU A 7 8.65 11.37 -5.28
C GLU A 7 7.76 11.05 -4.08
N LEU A 8 6.46 11.33 -4.19
CA LEU A 8 5.49 10.99 -3.14
C LEU A 8 5.36 9.48 -2.97
N ILE A 9 5.22 8.73 -4.07
CA ILE A 9 5.14 7.26 -4.02
C ILE A 9 6.41 6.68 -3.38
N ARG A 10 7.58 7.21 -3.76
CA ARG A 10 8.86 6.79 -3.18
C ARG A 10 9.00 7.15 -1.71
N LYS A 11 8.48 8.32 -1.29
CA LYS A 11 8.45 8.73 0.11
C LYS A 11 7.59 7.77 0.93
N ILE A 12 6.37 7.48 0.48
CA ILE A 12 5.46 6.54 1.14
C ILE A 12 6.08 5.14 1.20
N GLN A 13 6.71 4.67 0.12
CA GLN A 13 7.39 3.37 0.12
C GLN A 13 8.50 3.30 1.18
N ARG A 14 9.27 4.38 1.36
CA ARG A 14 10.32 4.43 2.41
C ARG A 14 9.71 4.46 3.81
N GLU A 15 8.70 5.30 4.03
CA GLU A 15 8.00 5.36 5.31
C GLU A 15 7.37 4.01 5.68
N GLU A 16 6.79 3.33 4.70
CA GLU A 16 6.22 2.00 4.87
C GLU A 16 7.30 0.94 5.16
N ARG A 17 8.49 1.06 4.58
CA ARG A 17 9.58 0.13 4.88
C ARG A 17 10.19 0.37 6.26
N ASP A 18 10.39 1.63 6.62
CA ASP A 18 11.18 2.02 7.78
C ASP A 18 10.33 2.10 9.06
N SER A 19 9.00 2.28 8.93
CA SER A 19 8.07 2.25 10.05
C SER A 19 7.69 0.82 10.46
N PRO A 20 7.65 0.48 11.76
CA PRO A 20 7.11 -0.79 12.23
C PRO A 20 5.58 -0.87 12.13
N GLN A 21 4.89 0.26 11.99
CA GLN A 21 3.43 0.36 11.85
C GLN A 21 3.03 0.73 10.42
N LEU A 22 1.76 0.54 10.07
CA LEU A 22 1.22 0.98 8.77
C LEU A 22 1.34 2.50 8.66
N THR A 23 1.87 2.98 7.54
CA THR A 23 1.96 4.41 7.26
C THR A 23 0.57 4.96 6.96
N GLN A 24 0.31 6.20 7.38
CA GLN A 24 -0.89 6.91 6.97
C GLN A 24 -0.79 7.25 5.48
N LEU A 25 -1.70 6.69 4.69
CA LEU A 25 -1.77 6.99 3.27
C LEU A 25 -2.60 8.25 3.03
N PRO A 26 -2.27 9.04 1.99
CA PRO A 26 -3.16 10.08 1.50
C PRO A 26 -4.51 9.52 1.08
N GLU A 27 -5.56 10.34 1.16
CA GLU A 27 -6.89 9.94 0.73
C GLU A 27 -6.90 9.50 -0.75
N ASN A 28 -7.52 8.35 -1.02
CA ASN A 28 -7.60 7.71 -2.34
C ASN A 28 -6.23 7.49 -2.99
N PHE A 29 -5.19 7.21 -2.20
CA PHE A 29 -3.81 7.04 -2.68
C PHE A 29 -3.72 6.05 -3.84
N PHE A 30 -4.21 4.82 -3.68
CA PHE A 30 -4.10 3.79 -4.73
C PHE A 30 -4.89 4.14 -6.00
N GLU A 31 -6.08 4.74 -5.87
CA GLU A 31 -6.86 5.22 -7.01
C GLU A 31 -6.10 6.30 -7.80
N LYS A 32 -5.51 7.27 -7.08
CA LYS A 32 -4.74 8.34 -7.70
C LYS A 32 -3.45 7.82 -8.34
N VAL A 33 -2.80 6.82 -7.73
CA VAL A 33 -1.63 6.14 -8.30
C VAL A 33 -1.99 5.40 -9.58
N SER A 34 -3.13 4.69 -9.59
CA SER A 34 -3.65 4.02 -10.78
C SER A 34 -3.92 5.02 -11.90
N ALA A 35 -4.61 6.14 -11.60
CA ALA A 35 -4.85 7.21 -12.57
C ALA A 35 -3.55 7.83 -13.11
N TYR A 36 -2.53 8.01 -12.24
CA TYR A 36 -1.21 8.51 -12.63
C TYR A 36 -0.47 7.56 -13.58
N LEU A 37 -0.50 6.25 -13.30
CA LEU A 37 0.10 5.22 -14.15
C LEU A 37 -0.60 5.17 -15.52
N GLU A 38 -1.93 5.22 -15.56
CA GLU A 38 -2.71 5.24 -16.81
C GLU A 38 -2.40 6.46 -17.68
N GLN A 39 -2.23 7.64 -17.07
CA GLN A 39 -1.82 8.84 -17.80
C GLN A 39 -0.42 8.69 -18.42
N LYS A 40 0.55 8.16 -17.66
CA LYS A 40 1.90 7.93 -18.18
C LYS A 40 1.95 6.84 -19.26
N LYS A 41 1.15 5.77 -19.14
CA LYS A 41 1.06 4.70 -20.16
C LYS A 41 0.58 5.22 -21.52
N LYS A 42 -0.28 6.24 -21.55
CA LYS A 42 -0.70 6.88 -22.81
C LYS A 42 0.45 7.58 -23.53
N ILE A 43 1.43 8.10 -22.78
CA ILE A 43 2.60 8.84 -23.30
C ILE A 43 3.76 7.87 -23.62
N GLU A 44 3.76 6.67 -23.02
CA GLU A 44 4.82 5.65 -23.18
C GLU A 44 5.10 5.28 -24.64
N LYS A 45 4.10 5.36 -25.53
CA LYS A 45 4.24 5.00 -26.95
C LYS A 45 5.30 5.81 -27.70
N GLU A 46 5.74 6.94 -27.15
CA GLU A 46 6.64 7.88 -27.82
C GLU A 46 8.06 7.92 -27.21
N ASP A 47 8.29 7.41 -25.99
CA ASP A 47 9.59 7.51 -25.31
C ASP A 47 9.94 6.30 -24.43
N ARG A 48 11.07 5.65 -24.75
CA ARG A 48 11.63 4.51 -24.01
C ARG A 48 12.01 4.85 -22.56
N LYS A 49 12.35 6.12 -22.26
CA LYS A 49 12.64 6.57 -20.89
C LYS A 49 11.40 6.54 -20.01
N VAL A 50 10.23 6.89 -20.58
CA VAL A 50 8.94 6.84 -19.87
C VAL A 50 8.58 5.39 -19.50
N SER A 51 8.88 4.43 -20.37
CA SER A 51 8.67 3.00 -20.09
C SER A 51 9.48 2.51 -18.87
N ILE A 52 10.74 2.93 -18.75
CA ILE A 52 11.57 2.56 -17.60
C ILE A 52 11.03 3.20 -16.30
N GLU A 53 10.62 4.46 -16.36
CA GLU A 53 10.03 5.16 -15.21
C GLU A 53 8.74 4.49 -14.75
N LEU A 54 7.86 4.12 -15.68
CA LEU A 54 6.61 3.39 -15.41
C LEU A 54 6.87 2.07 -14.68
N LYS A 55 7.79 1.24 -15.19
CA LYS A 55 8.15 -0.02 -14.53
C LYS A 55 8.72 0.20 -13.12
N ASN A 56 9.45 1.29 -12.91
CA ASN A 56 9.96 1.61 -11.58
C ASN A 56 8.83 2.03 -10.63
N ILE A 57 7.84 2.80 -11.10
CA ILE A 57 6.65 3.15 -10.30
C ILE A 57 5.87 1.89 -9.94
N GLU A 58 5.57 1.03 -10.92
CA GLU A 58 4.83 -0.22 -10.70
C GLU A 58 5.51 -1.08 -9.63
N ARG A 59 6.84 -1.24 -9.70
CA ARG A 59 7.62 -1.96 -8.67
C ARG A 59 7.55 -1.31 -7.29
N LEU A 60 7.54 0.03 -7.22
CA LEU A 60 7.40 0.73 -5.92
C LEU A 60 6.02 0.49 -5.31
N VAL A 61 4.98 0.51 -6.14
CA VAL A 61 3.60 0.29 -5.71
C VAL A 61 3.40 -1.14 -5.25
N GLU A 62 3.89 -2.13 -6.01
CA GLU A 62 3.90 -3.53 -5.62
C GLU A 62 4.63 -3.74 -4.28
N ASN A 63 5.78 -3.09 -4.10
CA ASN A 63 6.51 -3.17 -2.84
C ASN A 63 5.74 -2.56 -1.65
N ILE A 64 4.96 -1.49 -1.87
CA ILE A 64 4.08 -0.93 -0.83
C ILE A 64 3.02 -1.97 -0.43
N PHE A 65 2.37 -2.62 -1.40
CA PHE A 65 1.40 -3.69 -1.11
C PHE A 65 2.04 -4.81 -0.29
N ASP A 66 3.16 -5.37 -0.73
CA ASP A 66 3.86 -6.45 -0.03
C ASP A 66 4.19 -6.12 1.44
N LEU A 67 4.71 -4.90 1.67
CA LEU A 67 5.07 -4.43 3.01
C LEU A 67 3.82 -4.29 3.89
N ARG A 68 2.74 -3.72 3.35
CA ARG A 68 1.49 -3.52 4.08
C ARG A 68 0.80 -4.83 4.39
N GLU A 69 0.69 -5.75 3.44
CA GLU A 69 0.11 -7.08 3.67
C GLU A 69 0.80 -7.83 4.81
N ARG A 70 2.14 -7.85 4.79
CA ARG A 70 2.93 -8.47 5.87
C ARG A 70 2.64 -7.83 7.23
N LYS A 71 2.56 -6.50 7.28
CA LYS A 71 2.23 -5.78 8.53
C LYS A 71 0.81 -6.08 9.00
N ILE A 72 -0.16 -6.11 8.08
CA ILE A 72 -1.56 -6.42 8.40
C ILE A 72 -1.67 -7.82 9.02
N ILE A 73 -1.03 -8.82 8.42
CA ILE A 73 -1.02 -10.20 8.93
C ILE A 73 -0.38 -10.26 10.33
N ASN A 74 0.78 -9.62 10.50
CA ASN A 74 1.46 -9.58 11.80
C ASN A 74 0.62 -8.89 12.88
N GLN A 75 -0.01 -7.77 12.53
CA GLN A 75 -0.92 -7.06 13.44
C GLN A 75 -2.14 -7.91 13.79
N ALA A 76 -2.72 -8.65 12.84
CA ALA A 76 -3.86 -9.52 13.12
C ALA A 76 -3.53 -10.56 14.21
N ILE A 77 -2.33 -11.16 14.15
CA ILE A 77 -1.84 -12.09 15.17
C ILE A 77 -1.73 -11.41 16.55
N ILE A 78 -1.25 -10.17 16.60
CA ILE A 78 -1.11 -9.38 17.82
C ILE A 78 -2.48 -8.99 18.38
N THR A 79 -3.38 -8.50 17.52
CA THR A 79 -4.73 -8.07 17.89
C THR A 79 -5.55 -9.21 18.47
N VAL A 80 -5.45 -10.43 17.93
CA VAL A 80 -6.15 -11.60 18.50
C VAL A 80 -5.75 -11.86 19.96
N ARG A 81 -4.52 -11.51 20.36
CA ARG A 81 -4.02 -11.72 21.74
C ARG A 81 -4.28 -10.54 22.67
N THR A 82 -4.23 -9.33 22.13
CA THR A 82 -4.22 -8.09 22.92
C THR A 82 -5.52 -7.28 22.81
N ASN A 83 -6.38 -7.60 21.84
CA ASN A 83 -7.54 -6.82 21.41
C ASN A 83 -7.22 -5.37 20.98
N ILE A 84 -5.96 -5.08 20.64
CA ILE A 84 -5.54 -3.76 20.15
C ILE A 84 -5.54 -3.78 18.61
N PRO A 85 -6.41 -3.01 17.92
CA PRO A 85 -6.44 -2.96 16.47
C PRO A 85 -5.31 -2.08 15.90
N PRO A 86 -4.83 -2.36 14.67
CA PRO A 86 -3.90 -1.47 13.98
C PRO A 86 -4.58 -0.18 13.53
N LYS A 87 -3.77 0.86 13.29
CA LYS A 87 -4.21 2.14 12.72
C LYS A 87 -3.79 2.24 11.25
N ASN A 88 -4.35 3.21 10.52
CA ASN A 88 -3.97 3.56 9.14
C ASN A 88 -4.25 2.47 8.10
N LEU A 89 -5.24 1.61 8.36
CA LEU A 89 -5.80 0.72 7.34
C LEU A 89 -6.64 1.53 6.35
N THR A 90 -6.60 1.16 5.08
CA THR A 90 -7.64 1.58 4.12
C THR A 90 -8.94 0.78 4.37
N PRO A 91 -10.09 1.24 3.86
CA PRO A 91 -11.35 0.49 4.01
C PRO A 91 -11.30 -0.94 3.43
N GLU A 92 -10.50 -1.17 2.39
CA GLU A 92 -10.30 -2.51 1.82
C GLU A 92 -9.41 -3.38 2.71
N GLU A 93 -8.32 -2.81 3.23
CA GLU A 93 -7.41 -3.47 4.15
C GLU A 93 -8.09 -3.81 5.49
N GLU A 94 -9.03 -2.99 5.95
CA GLU A 94 -9.81 -3.24 7.15
C GLU A 94 -10.67 -4.50 7.02
N LYS A 95 -11.37 -4.65 5.88
CA LYS A 95 -12.14 -5.87 5.58
C LYS A 95 -11.24 -7.10 5.54
N PHE A 96 -10.08 -6.99 4.89
CA PHE A 96 -9.10 -8.08 4.84
C PHE A 96 -8.57 -8.45 6.24
N PHE A 97 -8.24 -7.44 7.04
CA PHE A 97 -7.77 -7.61 8.42
C PHE A 97 -8.81 -8.33 9.29
N GLU A 98 -10.08 -7.91 9.25
CA GLU A 98 -11.17 -8.53 10.01
C GLU A 98 -11.35 -10.02 9.66
N GLN A 99 -11.26 -10.35 8.38
CA GLN A 99 -11.32 -11.74 7.90
C GLN A 99 -10.17 -12.58 8.47
N ILE A 100 -8.93 -12.06 8.43
CA ILE A 100 -7.77 -12.76 9.00
C ILE A 100 -7.94 -12.96 10.51
N VAL A 101 -8.36 -11.91 11.24
CA VAL A 101 -8.58 -12.00 12.69
C VAL A 101 -9.61 -13.08 13.02
N LYS A 102 -10.71 -13.17 12.25
CA LYS A 102 -11.72 -14.22 12.41
C LYS A 102 -11.12 -15.62 12.24
N VAL A 103 -10.39 -15.85 11.14
CA VAL A 103 -9.75 -17.14 10.86
C VAL A 103 -8.75 -17.54 11.97
N ILE A 104 -7.95 -16.59 12.46
CA ILE A 104 -6.99 -16.87 13.55
C ILE A 104 -7.72 -17.22 14.86
N LYS A 105 -8.86 -16.57 15.15
CA LYS A 105 -9.68 -16.87 16.33
C LYS A 105 -10.32 -18.26 16.23
N GLU A 106 -10.83 -18.66 15.07
CA GLU A 106 -11.47 -19.96 14.88
C GLU A 106 -10.51 -21.15 15.02
N ARG A 107 -9.24 -20.97 14.65
CA ARG A 107 -8.20 -22.01 14.79
C ARG A 107 -7.73 -22.20 16.25
N ARG A 108 -8.03 -21.25 17.15
CA ARG A 108 -7.59 -21.28 18.55
C ARG A 108 -8.66 -21.86 19.45
#